data_AF-A0A1R1PUI0-F1
#
_entry.id   AF-A0A1R1PUI0-F1
#
_cell.length_a   1.000
_cell.length_b   1.000
_cell.length_c   1.000
_cell.angle_alpha   90.00
_cell.angle_beta   90.00
_cell.angle_gamma   90.00
#
_symmetry.space_group_name_H-M   'P 1'
#
loop_
_entity.id
_entity.type
_entity.pdbx_description
1 polymer ?
#
loop_
_entity_poly.entity_id
_entity_poly.type
_entity_poly.pdbx_seq_one_letter_code
_entity_poly.pdbx_strand_id
1 'polypeptide(L)'
;MSDVQTSQDLQTTNGTATPCENQYMLDFLENSEKLAKDKSSYDGEKEDEWPVEVIKVLKHINELDLRGASRFVKVESDYYSWPLSVRTKRVNVPNTFHMTKCVIMENKRWKEEFKEDLNNFKMVCIFVQYEASIDCSKLTDFIRSFKTDGKPRSKKNFNFRLVNPELTKELTGFDKFGVSPFGSTTALPIIMSKAITELNPPIISLGAGHPDWKLVMPVDKIISGLNCIVGDVSIPKPESSE
;
A
#
# COMPACT_ATOMS: atom_id res chain seq x y z
N MET A 1 -4.42 48.88 -5.28
CA MET A 1 -5.67 48.55 -4.60
C MET A 1 -6.39 47.55 -5.50
N SER A 2 -6.02 46.26 -5.45
CA SER A 2 -6.50 45.23 -4.48
C SER A 2 -7.99 44.93 -4.72
N ASP A 3 -8.50 43.71 -4.85
CA ASP A 3 -8.01 42.34 -4.95
C ASP A 3 -9.22 41.58 -5.54
N VAL A 4 -9.04 40.70 -6.53
CA VAL A 4 -10.10 39.76 -6.93
C VAL A 4 -9.63 38.38 -6.51
N GLN A 5 -10.12 37.98 -5.34
CA GLN A 5 -9.79 36.73 -4.67
C GLN A 5 -10.71 35.64 -5.21
N THR A 6 -10.14 34.75 -6.03
CA THR A 6 -10.80 33.53 -6.49
C THR A 6 -10.48 32.41 -5.50
N SER A 7 -11.41 32.09 -4.61
CA SER A 7 -11.39 30.81 -3.87
C SER A 7 -12.64 30.01 -4.25
N GLN A 8 -12.46 28.97 -5.06
CA GLN A 8 -13.46 27.91 -5.18
C GLN A 8 -13.10 26.86 -4.14
N ASP A 9 -14.03 26.69 -3.20
CA ASP A 9 -13.97 25.78 -2.08
C ASP A 9 -13.83 24.32 -2.56
N LEU A 10 -12.75 23.66 -2.12
CA LEU A 10 -12.74 22.21 -1.99
C LEU A 10 -13.72 21.87 -0.86
N GLN A 11 -14.91 21.38 -1.22
CA GLN A 11 -15.78 20.70 -0.27
C GLN A 11 -15.12 19.38 0.14
N THR A 12 -14.47 19.41 1.30
CA THR A 12 -14.16 18.21 2.07
C THR A 12 -15.47 17.64 2.60
N THR A 13 -15.95 16.56 1.98
CA THR A 13 -17.00 15.74 2.56
C THR A 13 -16.43 14.98 3.75
N ASN A 14 -16.41 15.63 4.92
CA ASN A 14 -16.18 14.97 6.20
C ASN A 14 -17.43 14.15 6.55
N GLY A 15 -17.48 12.90 6.09
CA GLY A 15 -18.39 11.92 6.67
C GLY A 15 -18.01 11.74 8.13
N THR A 16 -18.90 12.10 9.06
CA THR A 16 -18.64 11.91 10.50
C THR A 16 -18.63 10.43 10.82
N ALA A 17 -17.46 9.90 11.16
CA ALA A 17 -17.29 8.53 11.62
C ALA A 17 -18.24 8.23 12.79
N THR A 18 -18.84 7.04 12.77
CA THR A 18 -19.76 6.60 13.83
C THR A 18 -19.01 6.41 15.15
N PRO A 19 -19.69 6.53 16.31
CA PRO A 19 -19.02 6.39 17.62
C PRO A 19 -18.23 5.08 17.81
N CYS A 20 -18.70 3.97 17.22
CA CYS A 20 -18.01 2.67 17.26
C CYS A 20 -16.74 2.65 16.40
N GLU A 21 -16.74 3.33 15.24
CA GLU A 21 -15.59 3.42 14.35
C GLU A 21 -14.44 4.22 14.98
N ASN A 22 -14.79 5.29 15.68
CA ASN A 22 -13.82 6.08 16.45
C ASN A 22 -13.17 5.21 17.53
N GLN A 23 -13.94 4.37 18.22
CA GLN A 23 -13.38 3.49 19.25
C GLN A 23 -12.41 2.46 18.67
N TYR A 24 -12.75 1.82 17.54
CA TYR A 24 -11.84 0.85 16.90
C TYR A 24 -10.48 1.47 16.57
N MET A 25 -10.48 2.67 15.97
CA MET A 25 -9.23 3.34 15.58
C MET A 25 -8.43 3.81 16.80
N LEU A 26 -9.10 4.29 17.84
CA LEU A 26 -8.44 4.65 19.11
C LEU A 26 -7.78 3.43 19.74
N ASP A 27 -8.51 2.32 19.88
CA ASP A 27 -7.99 1.06 20.42
C ASP A 27 -6.83 0.54 19.57
N PHE A 28 -6.95 0.62 18.24
CA PHE A 28 -5.89 0.20 17.33
C PHE A 28 -4.60 1.00 17.55
N LEU A 29 -4.70 2.33 17.62
CA LEU A 29 -3.56 3.22 17.77
C LEU A 29 -2.92 3.09 19.17
N GLU A 30 -3.72 3.03 20.23
CA GLU A 30 -3.22 2.84 21.59
C GLU A 30 -2.47 1.51 21.72
N ASN A 31 -3.03 0.42 21.20
CA ASN A 31 -2.36 -0.87 21.20
C ASN A 31 -1.08 -0.85 20.35
N SER A 32 -1.08 -0.16 19.20
CA SER A 32 0.11 -0.06 18.34
C SER A 32 1.23 0.73 19.01
N GLU A 33 0.89 1.81 19.72
CA GLU A 33 1.84 2.61 20.50
C GLU A 33 2.43 1.82 21.67
N LYS A 34 1.59 1.03 22.36
CA LYS A 34 2.06 0.11 23.42
C LYS A 34 3.06 -0.90 22.86
N LEU A 35 2.72 -1.57 21.75
CA LEU A 35 3.62 -2.54 21.09
C LEU A 35 4.94 -1.90 20.64
N ALA A 36 4.92 -0.63 20.22
CA ALA A 36 6.12 0.13 19.90
C ALA A 36 7.00 0.37 21.12
N LYS A 37 6.41 0.78 22.26
CA LYS A 37 7.12 0.98 23.53
C LYS A 37 7.71 -0.33 24.06
N ASP A 38 6.96 -1.43 23.94
CA ASP A 38 7.36 -2.76 24.39
C ASP A 38 8.35 -3.45 23.45
N LYS A 39 8.65 -2.83 22.29
CA LYS A 39 9.47 -3.36 21.19
C LYS A 39 9.09 -4.79 20.85
N SER A 40 7.80 -5.02 20.64
CA SER A 40 7.25 -6.34 20.37
C SER A 40 6.23 -6.34 19.25
N SER A 41 6.03 -7.54 18.69
CA SER A 41 4.98 -7.80 17.72
C SER A 41 3.64 -7.96 18.43
N TYR A 42 2.56 -8.00 17.67
CA TYR A 42 1.22 -8.30 18.17
C TYR A 42 1.15 -9.66 18.87
N ASP A 43 1.99 -10.61 18.45
CA ASP A 43 2.06 -11.96 18.99
C ASP A 43 3.08 -12.10 20.13
N GLY A 44 3.71 -10.99 20.56
CA GLY A 44 4.62 -10.93 21.70
C GLY A 44 6.11 -11.15 21.40
N GLU A 45 6.47 -11.36 20.13
CA GLU A 45 7.85 -11.59 19.69
C GLU A 45 8.67 -10.30 19.81
N LYS A 46 9.89 -10.38 20.35
CA LYS A 46 10.73 -9.20 20.55
C LYS A 46 11.44 -8.77 19.28
N GLU A 47 11.53 -7.46 19.07
CA GLU A 47 12.07 -6.87 17.83
C GLU A 47 13.48 -7.36 17.50
N ASP A 48 14.33 -7.63 18.49
CA ASP A 48 15.69 -8.15 18.31
C ASP A 48 15.76 -9.62 17.84
N GLU A 49 14.64 -10.34 17.89
CA GLU A 49 14.51 -11.72 17.41
C GLU A 49 13.87 -11.81 16.02
N TRP A 50 13.43 -10.68 15.45
CA TRP A 50 12.75 -10.68 14.16
C TRP A 50 13.71 -10.97 13.00
N PRO A 51 13.21 -11.58 11.91
CA PRO A 51 14.02 -11.78 10.71
C PRO A 51 14.59 -10.47 10.16
N VAL A 52 15.78 -10.54 9.56
CA VAL A 52 16.52 -9.36 9.07
C VAL A 52 15.72 -8.53 8.07
N GLU A 53 14.89 -9.18 7.24
CA GLU A 53 14.01 -8.52 6.29
C GLU A 53 12.90 -7.72 6.98
N VAL A 54 12.37 -8.21 8.10
CA VAL A 54 11.38 -7.52 8.91
C VAL A 54 12.02 -6.35 9.65
N ILE A 55 13.25 -6.53 10.16
CA ILE A 55 14.04 -5.44 10.74
C ILE A 55 14.30 -4.33 9.72
N LYS A 56 14.57 -4.67 8.46
CA LYS A 56 14.71 -3.69 7.37
C LYS A 56 13.44 -2.84 7.20
N VAL A 57 12.26 -3.48 7.25
CA VAL A 57 10.96 -2.79 7.22
C VAL A 57 10.76 -1.91 8.45
N LEU A 58 11.03 -2.44 9.65
CA LEU A 58 10.93 -1.72 10.92
C LEU A 58 11.81 -0.47 10.94
N LYS A 59 13.06 -0.57 10.45
CA LYS A 59 13.98 0.56 10.38
C LYS A 59 13.40 1.70 9.53
N HIS A 60 12.89 1.40 8.34
CA HIS A 60 12.27 2.41 7.49
C HIS A 60 11.00 3.01 8.10
N ILE A 61 10.19 2.20 8.79
CA ILE A 61 9.02 2.68 9.54
C ILE A 61 9.42 3.65 10.67
N ASN A 62 10.52 3.38 11.38
CA ASN A 62 11.04 4.28 12.40
C ASN A 62 11.58 5.59 11.79
N GLU A 63 12.27 5.53 10.65
CA GLU A 63 12.74 6.71 9.92
C GLU A 63 11.59 7.65 9.49
N LEU A 64 10.41 7.09 9.27
CA LEU A 64 9.19 7.82 8.94
C LEU A 64 8.32 8.20 10.15
N ASP A 65 8.78 7.90 11.37
CA ASP A 65 8.02 8.09 12.62
C ASP A 65 6.64 7.40 12.64
N LEU A 66 6.55 6.22 12.00
CA LEU A 66 5.29 5.49 11.85
C LEU A 66 5.13 4.29 12.79
N ARG A 67 6.15 3.98 13.60
CA ARG A 67 6.16 2.76 14.42
C ARG A 67 5.02 2.71 15.45
N GLY A 68 4.65 3.85 16.04
CA GLY A 68 3.53 3.96 16.97
C GLY A 68 2.16 3.73 16.33
N ALA A 69 2.05 3.88 15.00
CA ALA A 69 0.85 3.58 14.23
C ALA A 69 0.92 2.22 13.50
N SER A 70 1.97 1.44 13.76
CA SER A 70 2.25 0.17 13.07
C SER A 70 2.03 -1.02 13.99
N ARG A 71 1.45 -2.07 13.44
CA ARG A 71 1.37 -3.38 14.09
C ARG A 71 2.02 -4.44 13.22
N PHE A 72 3.10 -5.04 13.73
CA PHE A 72 3.71 -6.22 13.14
C PHE A 72 3.05 -7.47 13.69
N VAL A 73 2.66 -8.39 12.82
CA VAL A 73 1.99 -9.64 13.16
C VAL A 73 2.80 -10.78 12.56
N LYS A 74 3.25 -11.71 13.38
CA LYS A 74 3.85 -12.98 12.95
C LYS A 74 2.70 -13.93 12.64
N VAL A 75 2.78 -14.64 11.53
CA VAL A 75 1.78 -15.63 11.11
C VAL A 75 2.44 -16.98 10.93
N GLU A 76 1.62 -18.01 10.79
CA GLU A 76 2.04 -19.40 10.64
C GLU A 76 2.66 -19.63 9.26
N SER A 77 3.58 -20.58 9.14
CA SER A 77 4.31 -20.83 7.88
C SER A 77 3.40 -21.36 6.76
N ASP A 78 2.26 -21.96 7.11
CA ASP A 78 1.22 -22.42 6.19
C ASP A 78 0.14 -21.35 5.92
N TYR A 79 0.29 -20.13 6.42
CA TYR A 79 -0.68 -19.03 6.32
C TYR A 79 -1.24 -18.80 4.91
N TYR A 80 -0.42 -18.95 3.86
CA TYR A 80 -0.86 -18.75 2.47
C TYR A 80 -1.68 -19.91 1.90
N SER A 81 -1.73 -21.06 2.58
CA SER A 81 -2.61 -22.19 2.24
C SER A 81 -4.04 -21.99 2.74
N TRP A 82 -4.25 -21.06 3.69
CA TRP A 82 -5.55 -20.84 4.31
C TRP A 82 -6.49 -19.99 3.44
N PRO A 83 -7.82 -20.13 3.62
CA PRO A 83 -8.80 -19.22 3.03
C PRO A 83 -8.53 -17.77 3.42
N LEU A 84 -8.79 -16.83 2.51
CA LEU A 84 -8.54 -15.40 2.73
C LEU A 84 -9.28 -14.86 3.97
N SER A 85 -10.49 -15.37 4.24
CA SER A 85 -11.28 -15.02 5.43
C SER A 85 -10.61 -15.45 6.74
N VAL A 86 -9.94 -16.61 6.78
CA VAL A 86 -9.18 -17.08 7.94
C VAL A 86 -7.92 -16.23 8.12
N ARG A 87 -7.20 -15.96 7.02
CA ARG A 87 -6.03 -15.09 7.00
C ARG A 87 -6.33 -13.67 7.50
N THR A 88 -7.51 -13.17 7.19
CA THR A 88 -8.03 -11.87 7.63
C THR A 88 -8.19 -11.81 9.15
N LYS A 89 -8.83 -12.84 9.73
CA LYS A 89 -8.99 -12.96 11.18
C LYS A 89 -7.63 -13.05 11.88
N ARG A 90 -6.68 -13.79 11.30
CA ARG A 90 -5.34 -13.98 11.88
C ARG A 90 -4.55 -12.68 12.05
N VAL A 91 -4.70 -11.75 11.12
CA VAL A 91 -4.04 -10.43 11.20
C VAL A 91 -4.91 -9.35 11.86
N ASN A 92 -6.08 -9.76 12.38
CA ASN A 92 -7.02 -8.92 13.12
C ASN A 92 -7.44 -7.64 12.37
N VAL A 93 -7.80 -7.79 11.08
CA VAL A 93 -8.45 -6.72 10.30
C VAL A 93 -9.94 -7.06 10.06
N PRO A 94 -10.83 -6.08 9.81
CA PRO A 94 -12.28 -6.29 9.85
C PRO A 94 -12.84 -7.32 8.87
N ASN A 95 -12.36 -7.31 7.62
CA ASN A 95 -12.83 -8.20 6.56
C ASN A 95 -11.78 -8.30 5.43
N THR A 96 -12.05 -9.15 4.43
CA THR A 96 -11.10 -9.45 3.35
C THR A 96 -10.76 -8.24 2.47
N PHE A 97 -11.59 -7.19 2.45
CA PHE A 97 -11.29 -5.94 1.74
C PHE A 97 -10.13 -5.15 2.37
N HIS A 98 -9.79 -5.39 3.65
CA HIS A 98 -8.63 -4.78 4.30
C HIS A 98 -7.33 -5.56 4.05
N MET A 99 -7.42 -6.74 3.45
CA MET A 99 -6.24 -7.50 3.02
C MET A 99 -5.73 -6.89 1.72
N THR A 100 -4.51 -6.37 1.74
CA THR A 100 -3.87 -5.75 0.57
C THR A 100 -2.55 -6.40 0.24
N LYS A 101 -2.11 -6.18 -0.99
CA LYS A 101 -0.77 -6.54 -1.47
C LYS A 101 -0.19 -5.34 -2.19
N CYS A 102 1.14 -5.24 -2.15
CA CYS A 102 1.88 -4.41 -3.08
C CYS A 102 2.44 -5.29 -4.19
N VAL A 103 2.37 -4.82 -5.43
CA VAL A 103 2.92 -5.50 -6.60
C VAL A 103 3.66 -4.52 -7.47
N ILE A 104 4.74 -4.95 -8.11
CA ILE A 104 5.49 -4.11 -9.05
C ILE A 104 5.00 -4.39 -10.47
N MET A 105 4.69 -3.31 -11.19
CA MET A 105 4.40 -3.36 -12.61
C MET A 105 5.48 -2.64 -13.42
N GLU A 106 5.84 -3.24 -14.55
CA GLU A 106 6.76 -2.68 -15.53
C GLU A 106 6.01 -2.23 -16.78
N ASN A 107 6.25 -1.01 -17.25
CA ASN A 107 5.84 -0.60 -18.57
C ASN A 107 6.81 -1.17 -19.63
N LYS A 108 6.42 -2.25 -20.31
CA LYS A 108 7.22 -2.89 -21.37
C LYS A 108 7.43 -2.03 -22.63
N ARG A 109 6.75 -0.88 -22.71
CA ARG A 109 6.92 0.10 -23.80
C ARG A 109 7.56 1.40 -23.31
N TRP A 110 8.15 1.38 -22.12
CA TRP A 110 8.92 2.49 -21.60
C TRP A 110 10.09 2.84 -22.53
N LYS A 111 10.42 4.13 -22.58
CA LYS A 111 11.57 4.63 -23.33
C LYS A 111 12.38 5.62 -22.49
N GLU A 112 13.69 5.44 -22.52
CA GLU A 112 14.67 6.27 -21.80
C GLU A 112 14.61 7.74 -22.24
N GLU A 113 14.31 7.99 -23.51
CA GLU A 113 14.21 9.34 -24.09
C GLU A 113 13.18 10.25 -23.39
N PHE A 114 12.26 9.66 -22.59
CA PHE A 114 11.25 10.39 -21.82
C PHE A 114 11.43 10.24 -20.30
N LYS A 115 12.61 9.90 -19.79
CA LYS A 115 12.81 9.64 -18.35
C LYS A 115 12.44 10.82 -17.43
N GLU A 116 12.51 12.05 -17.94
CA GLU A 116 12.14 13.28 -17.23
C GLU A 116 10.62 13.56 -17.25
N ASP A 117 9.84 12.81 -18.04
CA ASP A 117 8.38 12.92 -18.05
C ASP A 117 7.80 12.21 -16.82
N LEU A 118 7.11 12.98 -15.97
CA LEU A 118 6.42 12.45 -14.78
C LEU A 118 5.32 11.43 -15.12
N ASN A 119 4.84 11.40 -16.38
CA ASN A 119 3.94 10.37 -16.89
C ASN A 119 4.67 9.10 -17.37
N ASN A 120 6.00 9.00 -17.21
CA ASN A 120 6.84 7.94 -17.77
C ASN A 120 7.48 7.00 -16.75
N PHE A 121 6.64 6.34 -15.96
CA PHE A 121 7.10 5.28 -15.06
C PHE A 121 7.56 4.05 -15.85
N LYS A 122 8.83 3.66 -15.66
CA LYS A 122 9.35 2.36 -16.10
C LYS A 122 8.80 1.26 -15.21
N MET A 123 8.91 1.48 -13.90
CA MET A 123 8.46 0.59 -12.84
C MET A 123 7.58 1.38 -11.88
N VAL A 124 6.51 0.76 -11.38
CA VAL A 124 5.59 1.36 -10.41
C VAL A 124 5.14 0.30 -9.42
N CYS A 125 5.11 0.65 -8.14
CA CYS A 125 4.55 -0.19 -7.08
C CYS A 125 3.07 0.16 -6.89
N ILE A 126 2.20 -0.84 -6.85
CA ILE A 126 0.74 -0.64 -6.76
C ILE A 126 0.19 -1.34 -5.53
N PHE A 127 -0.52 -0.58 -4.68
CA PHE A 127 -1.35 -1.10 -3.60
C PHE A 127 -2.72 -1.48 -4.14
N VAL A 128 -3.10 -2.73 -3.94
CA VAL A 128 -4.40 -3.26 -4.36
C VAL A 128 -4.90 -4.28 -3.34
N GLN A 129 -6.21 -4.34 -3.16
CA GLN A 129 -6.86 -5.32 -2.29
C GLN A 129 -6.73 -6.73 -2.87
N TYR A 130 -6.76 -7.76 -2.02
CA TYR A 130 -6.82 -9.15 -2.49
C TYR A 130 -8.12 -9.44 -3.26
N GLU A 131 -9.20 -8.73 -2.94
CA GLU A 131 -10.52 -8.80 -3.60
C GLU A 131 -10.59 -8.01 -4.91
N ALA A 132 -9.50 -7.36 -5.32
CA ALA A 132 -9.44 -6.57 -6.53
C ALA A 132 -8.33 -7.03 -7.48
N SER A 133 -8.49 -6.69 -8.75
CA SER A 133 -7.45 -6.82 -9.77
C SER A 133 -7.07 -5.45 -10.31
N ILE A 134 -5.80 -5.29 -10.68
CA ILE A 134 -5.33 -4.05 -11.30
C ILE A 134 -5.90 -3.99 -12.71
N ASP A 135 -6.49 -2.86 -13.06
CA ASP A 135 -6.95 -2.57 -14.41
C ASP A 135 -5.87 -1.74 -15.12
N CYS A 136 -5.15 -2.38 -16.05
CA CYS A 136 -4.07 -1.72 -16.78
C CYS A 136 -4.54 -0.56 -17.66
N SER A 137 -5.81 -0.55 -18.10
CA SER A 137 -6.39 0.55 -18.88
C SER A 137 -6.62 1.75 -17.98
N LYS A 138 -7.24 1.53 -16.81
CA LYS A 138 -7.40 2.57 -15.78
C LYS A 138 -6.06 3.12 -15.29
N LEU A 139 -5.09 2.24 -15.00
CA LEU A 139 -3.73 2.63 -14.63
C LEU A 139 -3.08 3.52 -15.71
N THR A 140 -3.22 3.13 -16.98
CA THR A 140 -2.70 3.91 -18.11
C THR A 140 -3.36 5.29 -18.17
N ASP A 141 -4.68 5.35 -18.03
CA ASP A 141 -5.41 6.63 -18.08
C ASP A 141 -5.12 7.52 -16.87
N PHE A 142 -4.95 6.93 -15.69
CA PHE A 142 -4.52 7.61 -14.48
C PHE A 142 -3.14 8.23 -14.63
N ILE A 143 -2.13 7.44 -15.06
CA ILE A 143 -0.77 7.97 -15.25
C ILE A 143 -0.76 9.05 -16.32
N ARG A 144 -1.55 8.92 -17.40
CA ARG A 144 -1.66 9.94 -18.45
C ARG A 144 -2.30 11.26 -17.97
N SER A 145 -2.88 11.29 -16.77
CA SER A 145 -3.53 12.47 -16.21
C SER A 145 -2.58 13.44 -15.52
N PHE A 146 -1.32 13.05 -15.22
CA PHE A 146 -0.32 13.92 -14.59
C PHE A 146 0.21 14.95 -15.60
N LYS A 147 -0.61 15.95 -15.92
CA LYS A 147 -0.25 16.98 -16.91
C LYS A 147 1.04 17.71 -16.52
N THR A 148 1.98 17.76 -17.45
CA THR A 148 3.15 18.63 -17.44
C THR A 148 3.16 19.38 -18.77
N ASP A 149 2.45 20.51 -18.83
CA ASP A 149 2.49 21.55 -19.87
C ASP A 149 2.45 21.11 -21.36
N GLY A 150 1.98 19.89 -21.65
CA GLY A 150 1.95 19.29 -22.98
C GLY A 150 0.84 18.26 -23.18
N LYS A 151 0.77 17.68 -24.38
CA LYS A 151 -0.20 16.63 -24.71
C LYS A 151 0.17 15.33 -23.98
N PRO A 152 -0.79 14.65 -23.31
CA PRO A 152 -0.54 13.36 -22.69
C PRO A 152 0.04 12.36 -23.69
N ARG A 153 0.97 11.52 -23.23
CA ARG A 153 1.54 10.46 -24.07
C ARG A 153 0.44 9.54 -24.60
N SER A 154 0.64 9.06 -25.82
CA SER A 154 -0.31 8.14 -26.45
C SER A 154 -0.42 6.84 -25.64
N LYS A 155 -1.64 6.29 -25.51
CA LYS A 155 -1.89 4.99 -24.85
C LYS A 155 -0.99 3.87 -25.39
N LYS A 156 -0.57 3.95 -26.66
CA LYS A 156 0.33 2.96 -27.28
C LYS A 156 1.70 2.87 -26.61
N ASN A 157 2.12 3.88 -25.84
CA ASN A 157 3.40 3.90 -25.12
C ASN A 157 3.33 3.23 -23.74
N PHE A 158 2.19 2.62 -23.40
CA PHE A 158 1.97 1.95 -22.14
C PHE A 158 1.63 0.47 -22.37
N ASN A 159 2.31 -0.40 -21.64
CA ASN A 159 2.02 -1.84 -21.56
C ASN A 159 2.51 -2.35 -20.20
N PHE A 160 1.73 -2.07 -19.15
CA PHE A 160 2.06 -2.50 -17.80
C PHE A 160 1.88 -4.00 -17.64
N ARG A 161 2.94 -4.67 -17.17
CA ARG A 161 2.97 -6.10 -16.88
C ARG A 161 3.52 -6.33 -15.48
N LEU A 162 3.02 -7.35 -14.80
CA LEU A 162 3.56 -7.77 -13.51
C LEU A 162 5.04 -8.14 -13.68
N VAL A 163 5.88 -7.65 -12.78
CA VAL A 163 7.29 -8.01 -12.74
C VAL A 163 7.44 -9.46 -12.24
N ASN A 164 8.44 -10.19 -12.75
CA ASN A 164 8.71 -11.55 -12.30
C ASN A 164 9.27 -11.56 -10.85
N PRO A 165 9.23 -12.70 -10.14
CA PRO A 165 9.69 -12.77 -8.76
C PRO A 165 11.15 -12.35 -8.56
N GLU A 166 12.03 -12.69 -9.50
CA GLU A 166 13.47 -12.42 -9.41
C GLU A 166 13.74 -10.90 -9.41
N LEU A 167 13.16 -10.19 -10.38
CA LEU A 167 13.30 -8.72 -10.46
C LEU A 167 12.50 -8.03 -9.35
N THR A 168 11.41 -8.62 -8.86
CA THR A 168 10.71 -8.09 -7.67
C THR A 168 11.63 -8.15 -6.44
N LYS A 169 12.36 -9.25 -6.25
CA LYS A 169 13.34 -9.38 -5.17
C LYS A 169 14.49 -8.40 -5.32
N GLU A 170 15.01 -8.19 -6.54
CA GLU A 170 16.05 -7.20 -6.79
C GLU A 170 15.58 -5.78 -6.44
N LEU A 171 14.38 -5.39 -6.89
CA LEU A 171 13.84 -4.05 -6.68
C LEU A 171 13.47 -3.78 -5.22
N THR A 172 12.91 -4.77 -4.52
CA THR A 172 12.38 -4.58 -3.16
C THR A 172 13.32 -5.08 -2.06
N GLY A 173 14.15 -6.07 -2.37
CA GLY A 173 14.90 -6.85 -1.39
C GLY A 173 14.07 -7.92 -0.69
N PHE A 174 12.84 -8.19 -1.13
CA PHE A 174 11.93 -9.14 -0.48
C PHE A 174 11.46 -10.23 -1.43
N ASP A 175 11.34 -11.45 -0.90
CA ASP A 175 10.80 -12.58 -1.63
C ASP A 175 9.28 -12.50 -1.80
N LYS A 176 8.76 -13.36 -2.69
CA LYS A 176 7.31 -13.53 -2.90
C LYS A 176 6.62 -13.69 -1.54
N PHE A 177 5.45 -13.07 -1.40
CA PHE A 177 4.63 -13.07 -0.18
C PHE A 177 5.17 -12.21 0.99
N GLY A 178 6.45 -11.86 1.00
CA GLY A 178 7.04 -10.91 1.95
C GLY A 178 7.06 -9.47 1.46
N VAL A 179 6.74 -9.21 0.18
CA VAL A 179 6.91 -7.89 -0.43
C VAL A 179 6.23 -6.78 0.38
N SER A 180 7.05 -5.78 0.74
CA SER A 180 6.69 -4.55 1.43
C SER A 180 7.19 -3.34 0.64
N PRO A 181 6.45 -2.23 0.57
CA PRO A 181 6.99 -0.98 0.04
C PRO A 181 8.05 -0.37 0.97
N PHE A 182 7.98 -0.68 2.27
CA PHE A 182 8.81 -0.09 3.30
C PHE A 182 10.14 -0.85 3.30
N GLY A 183 11.26 -0.13 3.36
CA GLY A 183 12.58 -0.75 3.24
C GLY A 183 12.81 -1.37 1.87
N SER A 184 12.08 -0.97 0.83
CA SER A 184 12.36 -1.36 -0.55
C SER A 184 13.77 -0.90 -0.95
N THR A 185 14.54 -1.75 -1.63
CA THR A 185 15.89 -1.43 -2.10
C THR A 185 15.89 -0.27 -3.10
N THR A 186 14.87 -0.21 -3.95
CA THR A 186 14.68 0.85 -4.94
C THR A 186 13.48 1.71 -4.54
N ALA A 187 13.66 3.03 -4.55
CA ALA A 187 12.56 3.99 -4.44
C ALA A 187 11.76 3.98 -5.75
N LEU A 188 10.54 3.43 -5.70
CA LEU A 188 9.63 3.38 -6.83
C LEU A 188 8.49 4.38 -6.63
N PRO A 189 7.92 4.97 -7.69
CA PRO A 189 6.61 5.60 -7.62
C PRO A 189 5.60 4.60 -7.05
N ILE A 190 4.81 5.05 -6.08
CA ILE A 190 3.80 4.21 -5.42
C ILE A 190 2.42 4.76 -5.76
N ILE A 191 1.57 3.90 -6.32
CA ILE A 191 0.16 4.20 -6.57
C ILE A 191 -0.69 3.38 -5.61
N MET A 192 -1.61 4.04 -4.91
CA MET A 192 -2.61 3.38 -4.09
C MET A 192 -3.96 3.36 -4.78
N SER A 193 -4.58 2.17 -4.88
CA SER A 193 -5.95 2.08 -5.37
C SER A 193 -6.89 2.92 -4.51
N LYS A 194 -7.71 3.75 -5.16
CA LYS A 194 -8.72 4.59 -4.51
C LYS A 194 -9.66 3.79 -3.60
N ALA A 195 -10.01 2.56 -3.97
CA ALA A 195 -10.88 1.70 -3.17
C ALA A 195 -10.31 1.40 -1.76
N ILE A 196 -8.99 1.45 -1.58
CA ILE A 196 -8.34 1.29 -0.27
C ILE A 196 -8.61 2.51 0.63
N THR A 197 -8.68 3.71 0.06
CA THR A 197 -8.95 4.96 0.80
C THR A 197 -10.40 5.09 1.25
N GLU A 198 -11.28 4.26 0.69
CA GLU A 198 -12.71 4.21 0.98
C GLU A 198 -13.04 3.14 2.05
N LEU A 199 -12.02 2.44 2.57
CA LEU A 199 -12.19 1.45 3.64
C LEU A 199 -12.63 2.10 4.94
N ASN A 200 -13.50 1.38 5.65
CA ASN A 200 -13.95 1.75 6.98
C ASN A 200 -13.91 0.51 7.90
N PRO A 201 -13.09 0.52 8.98
CA PRO A 201 -12.08 1.52 9.34
C PRO A 201 -10.93 1.66 8.31
N PRO A 202 -10.26 2.81 8.22
CA PRO A 202 -9.23 3.06 7.20
C PRO A 202 -7.87 2.43 7.58
N ILE A 203 -7.83 1.11 7.71
CA ILE A 203 -6.61 0.32 7.96
C ILE A 203 -6.47 -0.79 6.94
N ILE A 204 -5.22 -1.21 6.67
CA ILE A 204 -4.94 -2.34 5.80
C ILE A 204 -3.85 -3.25 6.36
N SER A 205 -3.88 -4.51 5.95
CA SER A 205 -2.78 -5.47 6.14
C SER A 205 -1.99 -5.63 4.83
N LEU A 206 -0.67 -5.67 4.93
CA LEU A 206 0.27 -5.92 3.84
C LEU A 206 1.47 -6.78 4.30
N GLY A 207 2.35 -7.16 3.38
CA GLY A 207 3.60 -7.87 3.70
C GLY A 207 4.58 -7.00 4.50
N ALA A 208 5.34 -7.62 5.41
CA ALA A 208 6.31 -6.94 6.28
C ALA A 208 7.75 -7.42 6.04
N GLY A 209 8.12 -7.70 4.79
CA GLY A 209 9.46 -8.12 4.40
C GLY A 209 9.69 -9.63 4.42
N HIS A 210 8.85 -10.39 5.13
CA HIS A 210 8.95 -11.85 5.26
C HIS A 210 7.57 -12.52 5.02
N PRO A 211 7.52 -13.74 4.42
CA PRO A 211 6.26 -14.46 4.20
C PRO A 211 5.43 -14.65 5.48
N ASP A 212 6.10 -14.90 6.60
CA ASP A 212 5.45 -15.13 7.89
C ASP A 212 5.23 -13.85 8.70
N TRP A 213 5.40 -12.67 8.10
CA TRP A 213 5.20 -11.40 8.79
C TRP A 213 4.29 -10.46 8.00
N LYS A 214 3.42 -9.78 8.72
CA LYS A 214 2.42 -8.85 8.19
C LYS A 214 2.51 -7.53 8.94
N LEU A 215 2.27 -6.46 8.20
CA LEU A 215 2.18 -5.10 8.72
C LEU A 215 0.75 -4.65 8.60
N VAL A 216 0.17 -4.20 9.71
CA VAL A 216 -1.14 -3.56 9.76
C VAL A 216 -0.95 -2.10 10.13
N MET A 217 -1.51 -1.19 9.34
CA MET A 217 -1.30 0.25 9.49
C MET A 217 -2.48 1.07 8.93
N PRO A 218 -2.77 2.25 9.49
CA PRO A 218 -3.74 3.19 8.92
C PRO A 218 -3.36 3.67 7.52
N VAL A 219 -4.35 3.80 6.66
CA VAL A 219 -4.19 4.17 5.25
C VAL A 219 -3.58 5.56 5.09
N ASP A 220 -4.00 6.53 5.91
CA ASP A 220 -3.47 7.90 5.88
C ASP A 220 -1.96 7.94 6.16
N LYS A 221 -1.49 7.15 7.13
CA LYS A 221 -0.07 7.04 7.49
C LYS A 221 0.77 6.43 6.37
N ILE A 222 0.24 5.44 5.66
CA ILE A 222 0.90 4.85 4.49
C ILE A 222 0.99 5.89 3.37
N ILE A 223 -0.10 6.61 3.09
CA ILE A 223 -0.13 7.62 2.03
C ILE A 223 0.89 8.71 2.31
N SER A 224 0.89 9.29 3.51
CA SER A 224 1.81 10.37 3.87
C SER A 224 3.26 9.89 3.97
N GLY A 225 3.50 8.73 4.58
CA GLY A 225 4.86 8.24 4.82
C GLY A 225 5.59 7.79 3.55
N LEU A 226 4.85 7.24 2.57
CA LEU A 226 5.43 6.75 1.32
C LEU A 226 5.18 7.68 0.12
N ASN A 227 4.56 8.84 0.35
CA ASN A 227 4.14 9.76 -0.71
C ASN A 227 3.33 9.06 -1.80
N CYS A 228 2.34 8.24 -1.39
CA CYS A 228 1.52 7.48 -2.34
C CYS A 228 0.65 8.41 -3.17
N ILE A 229 0.54 8.13 -4.47
CA ILE A 229 -0.42 8.79 -5.35
C ILE A 229 -1.70 7.94 -5.39
N VAL A 230 -2.84 8.50 -5.03
CA VAL A 230 -4.12 7.77 -5.02
C VAL A 230 -4.78 7.84 -6.39
N GLY A 231 -5.17 6.68 -6.94
CA GLY A 231 -5.82 6.60 -8.25
C GLY A 231 -6.83 5.46 -8.36
N ASP A 232 -7.88 5.67 -9.16
CA ASP A 232 -8.76 4.58 -9.57
C ASP A 232 -8.04 3.69 -10.59
N VAL A 233 -7.39 2.62 -10.10
CA VAL A 233 -6.53 1.73 -10.91
C VAL A 233 -6.90 0.25 -10.76
N SER A 234 -8.02 -0.05 -10.11
CA SER A 234 -8.47 -1.43 -9.89
C SER A 234 -9.94 -1.62 -10.17
N ILE A 235 -10.31 -2.89 -10.31
CA ILE A 235 -11.69 -3.36 -10.40
C ILE A 235 -11.87 -4.52 -9.42
N PRO A 236 -13.06 -4.67 -8.80
CA PRO A 236 -13.37 -5.85 -8.01
C PRO A 236 -13.15 -7.13 -8.82
N LYS A 237 -12.70 -8.18 -8.17
CA LYS A 237 -12.68 -9.51 -8.78
C LYS A 237 -14.11 -10.00 -8.96
N PRO A 238 -14.38 -10.82 -10.00
CA PRO A 238 -15.62 -11.57 -10.05
C PRO A 238 -15.75 -12.40 -8.78
N GLU A 239 -16.94 -12.46 -8.19
CA GLU A 239 -17.23 -13.44 -7.14
C GLU A 239 -16.90 -14.82 -7.70
N SER A 240 -15.96 -15.52 -7.07
CA SER A 240 -15.75 -16.93 -7.36
C SER A 240 -16.99 -17.66 -6.88
N SER A 241 -17.78 -18.20 -7.81
CA SER A 241 -18.79 -19.21 -7.50
C SER A 241 -18.07 -20.37 -6.79
N GLU A 242 -18.30 -20.49 -5.48
CA GLU A 242 -17.81 -21.58 -4.63
C GLU A 242 -18.18 -22.97 -5.18
#